data_AF-A0A436FQZ4-F1
#
_entry.id   AF-A0A436FQZ4-F1
#
_cell.length_a   1.000
_cell.length_b   1.000
_cell.length_c   1.000
_cell.angle_alpha   90.00
_cell.angle_beta   90.00
_cell.angle_gamma   90.00
#
_symmetry.space_group_name_H-M   'P 1'
#
loop_
_entity.id
_entity.type
_entity.pdbx_description
1 polymer ?
#
loop_
_entity_poly.entity_id
_entity_poly.type
_entity_poly.pdbx_seq_one_letter_code
_entity_poly.pdbx_strand_id
1 'polypeptide(L)' 'MKVAVLDFGKTNSKLFVFGQDGRIIDERRTQPKWVRQDGFSVLDEAALHHWALSAVADAVDGHGVEGVMVSG' A
#
# COMPACT_ATOMS: atom_id res chain seq x y z
N MET A 1 3.95 -13.16 -14.48
CA MET A 1 3.01 -12.41 -13.61
C MET A 1 3.79 -11.41 -12.77
N LYS A 2 3.41 -10.14 -12.78
CA LYS A 2 3.91 -9.14 -11.82
C LYS A 2 2.95 -9.05 -10.65
N VAL A 3 3.48 -8.81 -9.45
CA VAL A 3 2.70 -8.79 -8.21
C VAL A 3 2.93 -7.49 -7.46
N ALA A 4 1.85 -6.87 -6.97
CA ALA A 4 1.93 -5.83 -5.95
C ALA A 4 1.85 -6.46 -4.56
N VAL A 5 2.76 -6.09 -3.66
CA VAL A 5 2.74 -6.50 -2.25
C VAL A 5 2.46 -5.26 -1.41
N LEU A 6 1.30 -5.26 -0.75
CA LEU A 6 0.85 -4.20 0.15
C LEU A 6 1.16 -4.61 1.60
N ASP A 7 1.96 -3.81 2.29
CA ASP A 7 2.41 -4.03 3.67
C ASP A 7 1.88 -2.91 4.57
N PHE A 8 0.96 -3.24 5.48
CA PHE A 8 0.34 -2.29 6.40
C PHE A 8 1.08 -2.25 7.74
N GLY A 9 2.17 -1.47 7.80
CA GLY A 9 2.89 -1.26 9.05
C GLY A 9 2.29 -0.17 9.93
N LYS A 10 2.48 -0.30 11.25
CA LYS A 10 2.06 0.71 12.25
C LYS A 10 2.68 2.10 12.04
N THR A 11 3.92 2.15 11.54
CA THR A 11 4.66 3.41 11.33
C THR A 11 4.63 3.88 9.89
N ASN A 12 4.48 2.95 8.93
CA ASN A 12 4.40 3.24 7.50
C ASN A 12 3.67 2.10 6.82
N SER A 13 2.84 2.43 5.84
CA SER A 13 2.33 1.45 4.88
C SER A 13 3.09 1.56 3.56
N LYS A 14 3.26 0.43 2.86
CA LYS A 14 4.12 0.33 1.67
C LYS A 14 3.46 -0.51 0.60
N LEU A 15 3.73 -0.19 -0.66
CA LEU A 15 3.45 -1.05 -1.80
C LEU A 15 4.75 -1.28 -2.58
N PHE A 16 5.09 -2.53 -2.84
CA PHE A 16 6.18 -2.91 -3.74
C PHE A 16 5.59 -3.61 -4.98
N VAL A 17 6.10 -3.29 -6.16
CA VAL A 17 5.81 -4.07 -7.37
C VAL A 17 7.00 -4.95 -7.68
N PHE A 18 6.77 -6.26 -7.76
CA PHE A 18 7.76 -7.25 -8.14
C PHE A 18 7.62 -7.62 -9.62
N GLY A 19 8.75 -7.54 -10.33
CA GLY A 19 8.92 -8.09 -11.67
C GLY A 19 8.93 -9.62 -11.67
N GLN A 20 8.89 -10.21 -12.87
CA GLN A 20 8.92 -11.68 -13.02
C GLN A 20 10.22 -12.32 -12.53
N ASP A 21 11.30 -11.55 -12.50
CA ASP A 21 12.61 -11.94 -11.97
C ASP A 21 12.74 -11.75 -10.44
N GLY A 22 11.63 -11.39 -9.77
CA GLY A 22 11.60 -11.15 -8.33
C GLY A 22 12.26 -9.82 -7.91
N ARG A 23 12.64 -8.96 -8.84
CA ARG A 23 13.17 -7.63 -8.52
C ARG A 23 12.04 -6.64 -8.26
N ILE A 24 12.29 -5.69 -7.36
CA ILE A 24 11.39 -4.55 -7.18
C ILE A 24 11.57 -3.61 -8.36
N ILE A 25 10.46 -3.29 -9.02
CA ILE A 25 10.42 -2.36 -10.17
C ILE A 25 9.69 -1.06 -9.84
N ASP A 26 8.98 -1.01 -8.71
CA ASP A 26 8.31 0.18 -8.20
C ASP A 26 8.06 0.07 -6.70
N GLU A 27 8.04 1.22 -6.02
CA GLU A 27 7.84 1.34 -4.59
C GLU A 27 7.05 2.60 -4.24
N ARG A 28 6.04 2.46 -3.38
CA ARG A 28 5.28 3.57 -2.80
C ARG A 28 5.21 3.42 -1.29
N ARG A 29 5.15 4.55 -0.58
CA ARG A 29 4.97 4.60 0.88
C ARG A 29 4.01 5.69 1.29
N THR A 30 3.36 5.47 2.42
CA THR A 30 2.64 6.51 3.15
C THR A 30 2.88 6.39 4.64
N GLN A 31 2.90 7.55 5.30
CA GLN A 31 2.88 7.61 6.76
C GLN A 31 1.42 7.50 7.24
N PRO A 32 1.19 6.88 8.42
CA PRO A 32 -0.13 6.81 9.01
C PRO A 32 -0.63 8.23 9.32
N LYS A 33 -1.88 8.50 8.94
CA LYS A 33 -2.60 9.67 9.44
C LYS A 33 -3.33 9.27 10.71
N TRP A 34 -3.21 10.09 11.74
CA TRP A 34 -3.83 9.86 13.04
C TRP A 34 -4.94 10.87 13.26
N VAL A 35 -6.09 10.38 13.70
CA VAL A 35 -7.25 11.20 14.07
C VAL A 35 -7.59 10.98 15.53
N ARG A 36 -8.23 11.99 16.13
CA ARG A 36 -8.67 11.92 17.52
C ARG A 36 -10.11 11.39 17.55
N GLN A 37 -10.32 10.29 18.26
CA GLN A 37 -11.64 9.70 18.48
C GLN A 37 -11.75 9.30 19.94
N ASP A 38 -12.75 9.83 20.66
CA ASP A 38 -13.04 9.50 22.06
C ASP A 38 -11.83 9.58 23.01
N GLY A 39 -10.91 10.53 22.76
CA GLY A 39 -9.69 10.65 23.57
C GLY A 39 -8.62 9.60 23.25
N PHE A 40 -8.69 8.92 22.11
CA PHE A 40 -7.66 8.05 21.57
C PHE A 40 -7.10 8.58 20.25
N SER A 41 -5.82 8.29 20.00
CA SER A 41 -5.20 8.55 18.70
C SER A 41 -5.36 7.27 17.89
N VAL A 42 -6.25 7.31 16.91
CA VAL A 42 -6.60 6.15 16.08
C VAL A 42 -6.18 6.39 14.64
N LEU A 43 -5.88 5.31 13.93
CA LEU A 43 -5.49 5.37 12.53
C LEU A 43 -6.69 5.86 11.71
N ASP A 44 -6.46 6.83 10.83
CA ASP A 44 -7.42 7.25 9.82
C ASP A 44 -7.51 6.16 8.74
N GLU A 45 -8.43 5.21 8.96
CA GLU A 45 -8.67 4.07 8.08
C GLU A 45 -9.10 4.53 6.67
N ALA A 46 -9.96 5.54 6.57
CA ALA A 46 -10.43 6.05 5.29
C ALA A 46 -9.29 6.64 4.45
N ALA A 47 -8.39 7.40 5.08
CA ALA A 47 -7.21 7.91 4.40
C ALA A 47 -6.24 6.79 3.98
N LEU A 48 -6.04 5.78 4.83
CA LEU A 48 -5.19 4.64 4.50
C LEU A 48 -5.77 3.82 3.35
N HIS A 49 -7.07 3.52 3.39
CA HIS A 49 -7.78 2.79 2.34
C HIS A 49 -7.72 3.54 1.01
N HIS A 50 -7.97 4.85 1.00
CA HIS A 50 -7.89 5.66 -0.21
C HIS A 50 -6.48 5.62 -0.83
N TRP A 51 -5.44 5.74 0.01
CA TRP A 51 -4.06 5.60 -0.46
C TRP A 51 -3.78 4.21 -1.02
N ALA A 52 -4.19 3.14 -0.32
CA ALA A 52 -3.97 1.77 -0.76
C ALA A 52 -4.63 1.48 -2.11
N LEU A 53 -5.89 1.89 -2.28
CA LEU A 53 -6.63 1.72 -3.53
C LEU A 53 -5.96 2.45 -4.70
N SER A 54 -5.56 3.70 -4.46
CA SER A 54 -4.86 4.51 -5.47
C SER A 54 -3.50 3.89 -5.83
N ALA A 55 -2.74 3.43 -4.84
CA ALA A 55 -1.43 2.82 -5.07
C ALA A 55 -1.51 1.50 -5.86
N VAL A 56 -2.57 0.70 -5.65
CA VAL A 56 -2.82 -0.52 -6.44
C VAL A 56 -3.25 -0.16 -7.86
N ALA A 57 -4.15 0.82 -8.03
CA ALA A 57 -4.57 1.29 -9.36
C ALA A 57 -3.38 1.79 -10.18
N ASP A 58 -2.52 2.63 -9.59
CA ASP A 58 -1.29 3.11 -10.23
C ASP A 58 -0.34 1.97 -10.61
N ALA A 59 -0.27 0.91 -9.79
CA ALA A 59 0.57 -0.26 -10.08
C ALA A 59 0.00 -1.11 -11.23
N VAL A 60 -1.32 -1.21 -11.34
CA VAL A 60 -1.99 -1.86 -12.48
C VAL A 60 -1.73 -1.05 -13.75
N ASP A 61 -1.99 0.25 -13.73
CA ASP A 61 -1.87 1.12 -14.90
C ASP A 61 -0.40 1.27 -15.36
N GLY A 62 0.53 1.44 -14.41
CA GLY A 62 1.94 1.68 -14.70
C GLY A 62 2.73 0.42 -15.04
N HIS A 63 2.38 -0.73 -14.47
CA HIS A 63 3.19 -1.94 -14.58
C HIS A 63 2.45 -3.17 -15.09
N GLY A 64 1.12 -3.14 -15.22
CA GLY A 64 0.32 -4.32 -15.58
C GLY A 64 0.40 -5.39 -14.50
N VAL A 65 0.28 -5.00 -13.23
CA VAL A 65 0.18 -5.96 -12.11
C VAL A 65 -1.08 -6.81 -12.26
N GLU A 66 -0.94 -8.11 -12.07
CA GLU A 66 -2.03 -9.09 -12.25
C GLU A 66 -2.46 -9.75 -10.93
N GLY A 67 -1.72 -9.51 -9.84
CA GLY A 67 -2.00 -10.07 -8.53
C GLY A 67 -1.57 -9.16 -7.39
N VAL A 68 -2.28 -9.29 -6.27
CA VAL A 68 -2.02 -8.56 -5.03
C VAL A 68 -1.77 -9.54 -3.89
N MET A 69 -0.75 -9.26 -3.07
CA MET A 69 -0.58 -9.86 -1.75
C MET A 69 -0.68 -8.78 -0.67
N VAL A 70 -1.22 -9.14 0.50
CA VAL A 70 -1.38 -8.23 1.64
C VAL A 70 -0.68 -8.80 2.86
N SER A 71 0.04 -7.94 3.58
CA SER A 71 0.76 -8.20 4.83
C SER A 71 0.47 -7.08 5.84
N GLY A 72 0.63 -7.34 7.15
CA GLY A 72 0.45 -6.37 8.23
C GLY A 72 1.10 -6.79 9.55
#